data_AF-A0A1B2DSV4-F1
#
_entry.id   AF-A0A1B2DSV4-F1
#
_cell.length_a   1.000
_cell.length_b   1.000
_cell.length_c   1.000
_cell.angle_alpha   90.00
_cell.angle_beta   90.00
_cell.angle_gamma   90.00
#
_symmetry.space_group_name_H-M   'P 1'
#
loop_
_entity.id
_entity.type
_entity.pdbx_description
1 polymer ?
#
loop_
_entity_poly.entity_id
_entity_poly.type
_entity_poly.pdbx_seq_one_letter_code
_entity_poly.pdbx_strand_id
1 'polypeptide(L)'
;MDLNLEEKFALMIIIVESYNDAISGNKAEENIAELIKYHLIRDVNIHINTICYWAKLDEDDIENVFAITPFMREIATIDKTL
;
A
#
# COMPACT_ATOMS: atom_id res chain seq x y z
N MET A 1 3.43 21.93 9.40
CA MET A 1 1.98 21.74 9.49
C MET A 1 1.79 20.24 9.49
N ASP A 2 1.39 19.67 10.62
CA ASP A 2 1.20 18.22 10.72
C ASP A 2 -0.20 17.88 10.21
N LEU A 3 -0.28 16.84 9.39
CA LEU A 3 -1.56 16.31 8.91
C LEU A 3 -2.30 15.63 10.07
N ASN A 4 -3.60 15.86 10.16
CA ASN A 4 -4.46 15.12 11.06
C ASN A 4 -4.68 13.67 10.56
N LEU A 5 -5.38 12.86 11.35
CA LEU A 5 -5.58 11.44 11.06
C LEU A 5 -6.31 11.20 9.73
N GLU A 6 -7.36 11.97 9.46
CA GLU A 6 -8.19 11.85 8.25
C GLU A 6 -7.40 12.31 7.02
N GLU A 7 -6.63 13.39 7.15
CA GLU A 7 -5.77 13.90 6.08
C GLU A 7 -4.65 12.91 5.74
N LYS A 8 -4.01 12.29 6.74
CA LYS A 8 -3.01 11.22 6.53
C LYS A 8 -3.63 10.02 5.83
N PHE A 9 -4.81 9.60 6.28
CA PHE A 9 -5.55 8.49 5.67
C PHE A 9 -5.85 8.79 4.20
N ALA A 10 -6.52 9.90 3.92
CA ALA A 10 -6.93 10.29 2.57
C ALA A 10 -5.72 10.46 1.63
N LEU A 11 -4.64 11.08 2.11
CA LEU A 11 -3.43 11.25 1.30
C LEU A 11 -2.79 9.90 0.95
N MET A 12 -2.73 8.95 1.90
CA MET A 12 -2.16 7.64 1.63
C MET A 12 -2.97 6.84 0.61
N ILE A 13 -4.30 6.96 0.61
CA ILE A 13 -5.15 6.33 -0.43
C ILE A 13 -4.73 6.82 -1.83
N ILE A 14 -4.62 8.14 -2.00
CA ILE A 14 -4.22 8.74 -3.28
C ILE A 14 -2.82 8.30 -3.70
N ILE A 15 -1.88 8.24 -2.74
CA ILE A 15 -0.50 7.79 -3.00
C ILE A 15 -0.49 6.33 -3.48
N VAL A 16 -1.23 5.45 -2.80
CA VAL A 16 -1.31 4.02 -3.13
C VAL A 16 -1.93 3.80 -4.51
N GLU A 17 -3.03 4.49 -4.82
CA GLU A 17 -3.67 4.47 -6.15
C GLU A 17 -2.69 4.94 -7.23
N SER A 18 -2.04 6.08 -7.01
CA SER A 18 -1.08 6.66 -7.95
C SER A 18 0.13 5.74 -8.16
N TYR A 19 0.59 5.06 -7.10
CA TYR A 19 1.71 4.14 -7.19
C TYR A 19 1.34 2.86 -7.94
N ASN A 20 0.13 2.33 -7.75
CA ASN A 20 -0.38 1.21 -8.56
C ASN A 20 -0.37 1.55 -10.07
N ASP A 21 -0.81 2.76 -10.42
CA ASP A 21 -0.80 3.23 -11.81
C ASP A 21 0.63 3.40 -12.34
N ALA A 22 1.54 3.91 -11.50
CA ALA A 22 2.96 4.04 -11.84
C ALA A 22 3.63 2.68 -12.10
N ILE A 23 3.33 1.65 -11.30
CA ILE A 23 3.80 0.27 -11.54
C ILE A 23 3.30 -0.22 -12.90
N SER A 24 1.99 -0.08 -13.15
CA SER A 24 1.36 -0.49 -14.41
C SER A 24 1.98 0.21 -15.62
N GLY A 25 2.42 1.45 -15.45
CA GLY A 25 3.11 2.24 -16.47
C GLY A 25 4.63 2.05 -16.57
N ASN A 26 5.25 1.14 -15.82
CA ASN A 26 6.71 0.99 -15.68
C ASN A 26 7.44 2.29 -15.29
N LYS A 27 6.81 3.10 -14.42
CA LYS A 27 7.33 4.37 -13.89
C LYS A 27 7.53 4.36 -12.37
N ALA A 28 7.33 3.21 -11.74
CA ALA A 28 7.53 3.07 -10.29
C ALA A 28 9.03 3.13 -9.96
N GLU A 29 9.38 3.93 -8.96
CA GLU A 29 10.74 4.05 -8.44
C GLU A 29 10.84 3.39 -7.06
N GLU A 30 11.94 2.67 -6.80
CA GLU A 30 12.15 1.86 -5.58
C GLU A 30 12.17 2.71 -4.30
N ASN A 31 12.80 3.88 -4.35
CA ASN A 31 12.79 4.88 -3.25
C ASN A 31 11.37 5.30 -2.86
N ILE A 32 10.44 5.40 -3.81
CA ILE A 32 9.03 5.72 -3.53
C ILE A 32 8.35 4.53 -2.85
N ALA A 33 8.64 3.31 -3.28
CA ALA A 33 8.14 2.09 -2.63
C ALA A 33 8.52 2.04 -1.14
N GLU A 34 9.78 2.34 -0.81
CA GLU A 34 10.27 2.34 0.57
C GLU A 34 9.57 3.40 1.43
N LEU A 35 9.33 4.60 0.88
CA LEU A 35 8.60 5.66 1.59
C LEU A 35 7.15 5.28 1.85
N ILE A 36 6.47 4.71 0.84
CA ILE A 36 5.09 4.24 0.99
C ILE A 36 5.04 3.15 2.07
N LYS A 37 5.94 2.16 2.00
CA LYS A 37 6.05 1.08 2.98
C LYS A 37 6.28 1.62 4.39
N TYR A 38 7.21 2.54 4.56
CA TYR A 38 7.49 3.16 5.86
C TYR A 38 6.24 3.80 6.46
N HIS A 39 5.50 4.59 5.67
CA HIS A 39 4.31 5.27 6.16
C HIS A 39 3.13 4.31 6.42
N LEU A 40 2.92 3.31 5.57
CA LEU A 40 1.90 2.28 5.77
C LEU A 40 2.16 1.46 7.05
N ILE A 41 3.42 1.13 7.35
CA ILE A 41 3.79 0.39 8.57
C ILE A 41 3.70 1.30 9.80
N ARG A 42 4.25 2.51 9.73
CA ARG A 42 4.30 3.43 10.89
C ARG A 42 2.89 3.79 11.38
N ASP A 43 1.97 3.99 10.45
CA ASP A 43 0.58 4.38 10.73
C ASP A 43 -0.39 3.21 10.42
N VAL A 44 0.03 1.95 10.63
CA VAL A 44 -0.72 0.73 10.22
C VAL A 44 -2.16 0.68 10.72
N ASN A 45 -2.42 1.17 11.94
CA ASN A 45 -3.75 1.15 12.55
C ASN A 45 -4.81 1.89 11.73
N ILE A 46 -4.42 2.90 10.95
CA ILE A 46 -5.34 3.61 10.06
C ILE A 46 -5.31 3.11 8.62
N HIS A 47 -4.30 2.32 8.24
CA HIS A 47 -4.10 1.86 6.87
C HIS A 47 -4.33 0.36 6.69
N ILE A 48 -4.62 -0.40 7.74
CA ILE A 48 -4.75 -1.86 7.68
C ILE A 48 -5.76 -2.31 6.62
N ASN A 49 -6.92 -1.66 6.55
CA ASN A 49 -7.94 -2.00 5.54
C ASN A 49 -7.45 -1.70 4.12
N THR A 50 -6.67 -0.64 3.94
CA THR A 50 -6.02 -0.31 2.67
C THR A 50 -5.03 -1.39 2.29
N ILE A 51 -4.13 -1.78 3.21
CA ILE A 51 -3.13 -2.83 2.98
C ILE A 51 -3.83 -4.14 2.58
N CYS A 52 -4.83 -4.59 3.35
CA CYS A 52 -5.56 -5.82 3.06
C CYS A 52 -6.31 -5.77 1.71
N TYR A 53 -6.98 -4.64 1.42
CA TYR A 53 -7.71 -4.47 0.15
C TYR A 53 -6.78 -4.61 -1.06
N TRP A 54 -5.63 -3.95 -1.03
CA TRP A 54 -4.68 -3.99 -2.14
C TRP A 54 -3.82 -5.25 -2.15
N ALA A 55 -3.60 -5.90 -1.00
CA ALA A 55 -2.86 -7.15 -0.92
C ALA A 55 -3.63 -8.35 -1.49
N LYS A 56 -4.96 -8.25 -1.60
CA LYS A 56 -5.83 -9.32 -2.17
C LYS A 56 -5.44 -10.69 -1.60
N LEU A 57 -5.41 -10.80 -0.28
CA LEU A 57 -4.88 -11.99 0.42
C LEU A 57 -5.70 -13.26 0.13
N ASP A 58 -6.97 -13.10 -0.26
CA ASP A 58 -7.88 -14.21 -0.60
C ASP A 58 -7.90 -14.54 -2.11
N GLU A 59 -7.05 -13.91 -2.94
CA GLU A 59 -6.97 -14.14 -4.38
C GLU A 59 -5.63 -14.80 -4.74
N ASP A 60 -5.66 -16.07 -5.15
CA ASP A 60 -4.45 -16.80 -5.54
C ASP A 60 -4.08 -16.56 -7.01
N ASP A 61 -5.00 -16.04 -7.83
CA ASP A 61 -4.76 -15.77 -9.24
C ASP A 61 -4.01 -14.44 -9.44
N ILE A 62 -2.73 -14.53 -9.80
CA ILE A 62 -1.85 -13.39 -10.06
C ILE A 62 -2.32 -12.55 -11.26
N GLU A 63 -3.12 -13.11 -12.18
CA GLU A 63 -3.67 -12.35 -13.30
C GLU A 63 -4.88 -11.49 -12.90
N ASN A 64 -5.50 -11.76 -11.75
CA ASN A 64 -6.69 -11.04 -11.27
C ASN A 64 -6.39 -10.04 -10.12
N VAL A 65 -5.13 -9.66 -9.95
CA VAL A 65 -4.73 -8.73 -8.88
C VAL A 65 -4.25 -7.38 -9.42
N PHE A 66 -4.21 -6.38 -8.54
CA PHE A 66 -3.66 -5.07 -8.87
C PHE A 66 -2.14 -5.14 -9.06
N ALA A 67 -1.56 -4.21 -9.82
CA ALA A 67 -0.12 -4.16 -10.04
C ALA A 67 0.67 -3.97 -8.73
N ILE A 68 0.11 -3.25 -7.76
CA ILE A 68 0.71 -3.04 -6.44
C ILE A 68 0.57 -4.24 -5.48
N THR A 69 -0.20 -5.26 -5.85
CA THR A 69 -0.53 -6.38 -4.96
C THR A 69 0.69 -7.08 -4.36
N PRO A 70 1.76 -7.42 -5.12
CA PRO A 70 2.94 -8.07 -4.55
C PRO A 70 3.60 -7.25 -3.44
N PHE A 71 3.69 -5.93 -3.62
CA PHE A 71 4.23 -4.99 -2.64
C PHE A 71 3.37 -4.93 -1.37
N MET A 72 2.04 -4.92 -1.53
CA MET A 72 1.12 -4.89 -0.39
C MET A 72 1.11 -6.20 0.40
N ARG A 73 1.27 -7.34 -0.28
CA ARG A 73 1.46 -8.65 0.37
C ARG A 73 2.72 -8.69 1.22
N GLU A 74 3.82 -8.14 0.71
CA GLU A 74 5.05 -8.02 1.50
C GLU A 74 4.79 -7.27 2.81
N ILE A 75 4.11 -6.13 2.75
CA ILE A 75 3.76 -5.33 3.94
C ILE A 75 2.86 -6.13 4.89
N ALA A 76 1.79 -6.75 4.37
CA ALA A 76 0.86 -7.54 5.16
C ALA A 76 1.53 -8.72 5.90
N THR A 77 2.61 -9.29 5.34
CA THR A 77 3.33 -10.40 5.98
C THR A 77 4.37 -9.99 7.03
N ILE A 78 4.78 -8.72 7.04
CA ILE A 78 5.76 -8.18 8.00
C ILE A 78 5.14 -8.01 9.39
N ASP A 79 3.84 -7.73 9.45
CA ASP A 79 3.12 -7.57 10.71
C ASP A 79 2.36 -8.85 11.07
N LYS A 80 3.09 -9.90 11.51
CA LYS A 80 2.49 -11.11 12.13
C LYS A 80 1.87 -10.85 13.51
N THR A 81 1.53 -9.60 13.80
CA THR A 81 0.85 -9.11 15.01
C THR A 81 -0.41 -8.30 14.69
N LEU A 82 -0.95 -8.45 13.46
CA LEU A 82 -2.31 -8.05 13.11
C LEU A 82 -3.35 -9.03 13.65
#